data_AF-A0A3G8YNA2-F1
#
_entry.id   AF-A0A3G8YNA2-F1
#
_cell.length_a   1.000
_cell.length_b   1.000
_cell.length_c   1.000
_cell.angle_alpha   90.00
_cell.angle_beta   90.00
_cell.angle_gamma   90.00
#
_symmetry.space_group_name_H-M   'P 1'
#
loop_
_entity.id
_entity.type
_entity.pdbx_description
1 polymer ?
#
loop_
_entity_poly.entity_id
_entity_poly.type
_entity_poly.pdbx_seq_one_letter_code
_entity_poly.pdbx_strand_id
1 'polypeptide(L)'
;MANPEFLGLVHSLQATAEAALGDINAATASANRDGLLAADRARQTADRSLKLLSMLAEKTRGNLDFTEAEVLSNAVTSLRERLHN
;
A
#
# COMPACT_ATOMS: atom_id res chain seq x y z
N MET A 1 -1.58 -4.68 23.70
CA MET A 1 -0.26 -4.04 23.58
C MET A 1 0.17 -4.34 22.17
N ALA A 2 0.35 -3.30 21.37
CA ALA A 2 0.53 -3.48 19.94
C ALA A 2 1.83 -4.24 19.67
N ASN A 3 1.77 -5.20 18.75
CA ASN A 3 2.93 -5.94 18.30
C ASN A 3 3.76 -5.06 17.36
N PRO A 4 5.01 -4.69 17.73
CA PRO A 4 5.85 -3.81 16.91
C PRO A 4 6.20 -4.43 15.56
N GLU A 5 6.30 -5.75 15.44
CA GLU A 5 6.57 -6.43 14.16
C GLU A 5 5.38 -6.33 13.22
N PHE A 6 4.16 -6.45 13.76
CA PHE A 6 2.93 -6.27 12.99
C PHE A 6 2.83 -4.85 12.44
N LEU A 7 3.03 -3.84 13.30
CA LEU A 7 3.05 -2.43 12.88
C LEU A 7 4.14 -2.18 11.83
N GLY A 8 5.34 -2.74 12.03
CA GLY A 8 6.44 -2.64 11.06
C GLY A 8 6.09 -3.23 9.70
N LEU A 9 5.41 -4.39 9.67
CA LEU A 9 4.93 -5.01 8.43
C LEU A 9 3.91 -4.13 7.70
N VAL A 10 2.94 -3.57 8.43
CA VAL A 10 1.92 -2.67 7.86
C VAL A 10 2.58 -1.44 7.25
N HIS A 11 3.48 -0.79 8.00
CA HIS A 11 4.21 0.38 7.51
C HIS A 11 5.12 0.07 6.33
N SER A 12 5.78 -1.09 6.31
CA SER A 12 6.62 -1.51 5.18
C SER A 12 5.81 -1.71 3.90
N LEU A 13 4.65 -2.37 3.99
CA LEU A 13 3.74 -2.57 2.85
C LEU A 13 3.17 -1.25 2.36
N GLN A 14 2.77 -0.37 3.28
CA GLN A 14 2.30 0.97 2.94
C GLN A 14 3.39 1.78 2.24
N ALA A 15 4.59 1.89 2.83
CA ALA A 15 5.70 2.65 2.26
C ALA A 15 6.11 2.13 0.87
N THR A 16 6.08 0.81 0.67
CA THR A 16 6.35 0.19 -0.65
C THR A 16 5.33 0.64 -1.70
N ALA A 17 4.04 0.64 -1.33
CA ALA A 17 2.98 1.10 -2.23
C ALA A 17 3.09 2.60 -2.51
N GLU A 18 3.37 3.41 -1.49
CA GLU A 18 3.52 4.86 -1.62
C GLU A 18 4.71 5.24 -2.50
N ALA A 19 5.86 4.57 -2.34
CA ALA A 19 7.02 4.76 -3.21
C ALA A 19 6.68 4.42 -4.67
N ALA A 20 6.01 3.29 -4.90
CA ALA A 20 5.59 2.91 -6.24
C ALA A 20 4.63 3.94 -6.85
N LEU A 21 3.62 4.42 -6.11
CA LEU A 21 2.71 5.46 -6.59
C LEU A 21 3.45 6.79 -6.89
N GLY A 22 4.47 7.13 -6.11
CA GLY A 22 5.35 8.25 -6.39
C GLY A 22 6.11 8.10 -7.72
N ASP A 23 6.63 6.90 -7.99
CA ASP A 23 7.31 6.57 -9.25
C ASP A 23 6.37 6.64 -10.45
N ILE A 24 5.10 6.24 -10.30
CA ILE A 24 4.07 6.39 -11.35
C ILE A 24 3.95 7.86 -11.78
N ASN A 25 3.85 8.77 -10.80
CA ASN A 25 3.68 10.19 -11.09
C ASN A 25 4.88 10.76 -11.87
N ALA A 26 6.10 10.35 -11.50
CA ALA A 26 7.31 10.75 -12.20
C ALA A 26 7.41 10.14 -13.61
N ALA A 27 7.10 8.85 -13.75
CA ALA A 27 7.16 8.14 -15.03
C ALA A 27 6.10 8.66 -16.02
N THR A 28 4.89 8.96 -15.54
CA THR A 28 3.80 9.55 -16.33
C THR A 28 4.18 10.93 -16.84
N ALA A 29 4.85 11.75 -16.00
CA ALA A 29 5.36 13.06 -16.42
C ALA A 29 6.39 12.97 -17.57
N SER A 30 7.08 11.84 -17.71
CA SER A 30 8.09 11.63 -18.76
C SER A 30 7.52 11.16 -20.11
N ALA A 31 6.22 10.84 -20.20
CA ALA A 31 5.37 10.52 -21.37
C ALA A 31 5.95 9.62 -22.51
N ASN A 32 7.13 9.04 -22.35
CA ASN A 32 7.76 8.14 -23.30
C ASN A 32 7.31 6.69 -23.06
N ARG A 33 7.49 5.81 -24.07
CA ARG A 33 7.09 4.39 -23.99
C ARG A 33 7.64 3.67 -22.75
N ASP A 34 8.88 3.95 -22.38
CA ASP A 34 9.50 3.36 -21.19
C ASP A 34 8.88 3.88 -19.88
N GLY A 35 8.45 5.15 -19.86
CA GLY A 35 7.72 5.75 -18.74
C GLY A 35 6.35 5.10 -18.55
N LEU A 36 5.63 4.79 -19.62
CA LEU A 36 4.35 4.07 -19.54
C LEU A 36 4.52 2.65 -18.97
N LEU A 37 5.54 1.90 -19.42
CA LEU A 37 5.83 0.57 -18.88
C LEU A 37 6.26 0.62 -17.40
N ALA A 38 7.00 1.66 -16.99
CA ALA A 38 7.37 1.87 -15.60
C ALA A 38 6.14 2.20 -14.74
N ALA A 39 5.24 3.05 -15.23
CA ALA A 39 3.98 3.39 -14.56
C ALA A 39 3.10 2.15 -14.34
N ASP A 40 2.96 1.26 -15.33
CA ASP A 40 2.19 0.03 -15.19
C ASP A 40 2.76 -0.91 -14.10
N ARG A 41 4.09 -1.07 -14.07
CA ARG A 41 4.75 -1.90 -13.03
C ARG A 41 4.59 -1.31 -11.64
N ALA A 42 4.70 0.01 -11.54
CA ALA A 42 4.56 0.69 -10.27
C ALA A 42 3.09 0.62 -9.77
N ARG A 43 2.10 0.72 -10.66
CA ARG A 43 0.69 0.46 -10.33
C ARG A 43 0.47 -0.96 -9.82
N GLN A 44 1.01 -1.96 -10.52
CA GLN A 44 0.91 -3.37 -10.09
C GLN A 44 1.54 -3.62 -8.71
N THR A 45 2.65 -2.93 -8.40
CA THR A 45 3.29 -3.01 -7.08
C THR A 45 2.37 -2.46 -5.99
N ALA A 46 1.78 -1.28 -6.22
CA ALA A 46 0.84 -0.69 -5.29
C ALA A 46 -0.42 -1.55 -5.08
N ASP A 47 -1.00 -2.10 -6.17
CA ASP A 47 -2.14 -3.04 -6.09
C ASP A 47 -1.81 -4.30 -5.30
N ARG A 48 -0.60 -4.87 -5.49
CA ARG A 48 -0.16 -6.06 -4.75
C ARG A 48 -0.02 -5.76 -3.26
N SER A 49 0.56 -4.62 -2.89
CA SER A 49 0.67 -4.19 -1.48
C SER A 49 -0.70 -3.98 -0.85
N LEU A 50 -1.64 -3.32 -1.56
CA LEU A 50 -3.01 -3.16 -1.09
C LEU A 50 -3.71 -4.51 -0.88
N LYS A 51 -3.50 -5.48 -1.79
CA LYS A 51 -4.05 -6.83 -1.64
C LYS A 51 -3.50 -7.52 -0.39
N LEU A 52 -2.20 -7.41 -0.11
CA LEU A 52 -1.59 -7.99 1.08
C LEU A 52 -2.13 -7.35 2.38
N LEU A 53 -2.25 -6.02 2.42
CA LEU A 53 -2.86 -5.31 3.54
C LEU A 53 -4.33 -5.71 3.76
N SER A 54 -5.09 -5.87 2.68
CA SER A 54 -6.47 -6.35 2.74
C SER A 54 -6.55 -7.79 3.27
N MET A 55 -5.65 -8.67 2.81
CA MET A 55 -5.55 -10.04 3.33
C MET A 55 -5.17 -10.07 4.80
N LEU A 56 -4.25 -9.21 5.26
CA LEU A 56 -3.92 -9.07 6.67
C LEU A 56 -5.17 -8.68 7.46
N ALA A 57 -5.92 -7.67 7.01
CA ALA A 57 -7.15 -7.22 7.68
C ALA A 57 -8.22 -8.31 7.79
N GLU A 58 -8.33 -9.18 6.78
CA GLU A 58 -9.21 -10.34 6.84
C GLU A 58 -8.71 -11.40 7.82
N LYS A 59 -7.41 -11.70 7.80
CA LYS A 59 -6.80 -12.78 8.59
C LYS A 59 -6.60 -12.43 10.06
N THR A 60 -6.48 -11.15 10.40
CA THR A 60 -6.27 -10.68 11.78
C THR A 60 -7.53 -10.12 12.43
N ARG A 61 -8.68 -10.17 11.75
CA ARG A 61 -9.95 -9.68 12.28
C ARG A 61 -10.27 -10.31 13.64
N GLY A 62 -10.50 -9.45 14.64
CA GLY A 62 -10.79 -9.86 16.02
C GLY A 62 -9.57 -10.24 16.87
N ASN A 63 -8.36 -10.26 16.27
CA ASN A 63 -7.10 -10.57 16.96
C ASN A 63 -6.19 -9.34 17.14
N LEU A 64 -6.57 -8.18 16.58
CA LEU A 64 -5.82 -6.94 16.70
C LEU A 64 -6.29 -6.14 17.91
N ASP A 65 -5.35 -5.46 18.56
CA ASP A 65 -5.71 -4.38 19.46
C ASP A 65 -6.11 -3.10 18.69
N PHE A 66 -6.63 -2.12 19.42
CA PHE A 66 -7.17 -0.90 18.84
C PHE A 66 -6.14 -0.16 17.95
N THR A 67 -4.90 -0.06 18.41
CA THR A 67 -3.83 0.63 17.68
C THR A 67 -3.49 -0.11 16.39
N GLU A 68 -3.34 -1.43 16.45
CA GLU A 68 -3.05 -2.25 15.28
C GLU A 68 -4.17 -2.19 14.24
N ALA A 69 -5.43 -2.26 14.70
CA ALA A 69 -6.60 -2.17 13.85
C ALA A 69 -6.71 -0.80 13.16
N GLU A 70 -6.46 0.28 13.90
CA GLU A 70 -6.46 1.63 13.37
C GLU A 70 -5.37 1.83 12.30
N VAL A 71 -4.13 1.44 12.61
CA VAL A 71 -3.00 1.57 11.67
C VAL A 71 -3.24 0.78 10.38
N LEU A 72 -3.72 -0.47 10.49
CA LEU A 72 -4.05 -1.28 9.33
C LEU A 72 -5.19 -0.69 8.50
N SER A 73 -6.27 -0.24 9.16
CA SER A 73 -7.41 0.37 8.48
C SER A 73 -7.04 1.65 7.75
N ASN A 74 -6.21 2.49 8.37
CA ASN A 74 -5.70 3.73 7.77
C ASN A 74 -4.82 3.43 6.55
N ALA A 75 -3.92 2.45 6.65
CA ALA A 75 -3.07 2.05 5.52
C ALA A 75 -3.90 1.54 4.33
N VAL A 76 -4.90 0.68 4.57
CA VAL A 76 -5.80 0.18 3.51
C VAL A 76 -6.61 1.32 2.88
N THR A 77 -7.17 2.21 3.69
CA THR A 77 -8.01 3.32 3.22
C THR A 77 -7.21 4.30 2.38
N SER A 78 -6.05 4.75 2.88
CA SER A 78 -5.14 5.65 2.18
C SER A 78 -4.71 5.12 0.81
N LEU A 79 -4.37 3.82 0.72
CA LEU A 79 -3.97 3.24 -0.56
C LEU A 79 -5.13 3.07 -1.54
N ARG A 80 -6.33 2.73 -1.05
CA ARG A 80 -7.53 2.67 -1.90
C ARG A 80 -7.85 4.04 -2.49
N GLU A 81 -7.81 5.09 -1.68
CA GLU A 81 -8.07 6.46 -2.13
C GLU A 81 -7.07 6.91 -3.19
N ARG A 82 -5.80 6.50 -3.08
CA ARG A 82 -4.77 6.83 -4.07
C ARG A 82 -4.85 6.01 -5.36
N LEU A 83 -5.30 4.75 -5.29
CA LEU A 83 -5.40 3.88 -6.47
C LEU A 83 -6.70 4.08 -7.27
N HIS A 84 -7.73 4.65 -6.64
CA HIS A 84 -9.02 4.97 -7.25
C HIS A 84 -9.17 6.44 -7.69
N ASN A 85 -8.22 7.32 -7.34
CA ASN A 85 -8.05 8.64 -7.97
C ASN A 85 -7.22 8.51 -9.25
#